data_AF-A0A651HPP5-F1
#
_entry.id   AF-A0A651HPP5-F1
#
_cell.length_a   1.000
_cell.length_b   1.000
_cell.length_c   1.000
_cell.angle_alpha   90.00
_cell.angle_beta   90.00
_cell.angle_gamma   90.00
#
_symmetry.space_group_name_H-M   'P 1'
#
loop_
_entity.id
_entity.type
_entity.pdbx_description
1 polymer ?
#
loop_
_entity_poly.entity_id
_entity_poly.type
_entity_poly.pdbx_seq_one_letter_code
_entity_poly.pdbx_strand_id
1 'polypeptide(L)'
;MSDRRRQQRREIRLQQRESSWLQKALFALGKAEDTREKLADTRNEEPFSYTIPLDDREITMEELEDALQSRIEYLMETVRERRRSLR
;
A
#
# COMPACT_ATOMS: atom_id res chain seq x y z
N MET A 1 13.23 2.36 -31.51
CA MET A 1 13.42 2.04 -30.06
C MET A 1 13.51 0.54 -29.94
N SER A 2 14.58 -0.02 -29.36
CA SER A 2 14.65 -1.48 -29.20
C SER A 2 13.49 -1.97 -28.31
N ASP A 3 12.94 -3.15 -28.61
CA ASP A 3 11.80 -3.72 -27.88
C ASP A 3 12.06 -3.80 -26.37
N ARG A 4 13.32 -4.00 -25.98
CA ARG A 4 13.78 -3.96 -24.59
C ARG A 4 13.51 -2.62 -23.90
N ARG A 5 13.76 -1.48 -24.54
CA ARG A 5 13.44 -0.15 -23.97
C ARG A 5 11.94 0.06 -23.84
N ARG A 6 11.14 -0.47 -24.78
CA ARG A 6 9.67 -0.40 -24.72
C ARG A 6 9.11 -1.24 -23.57
N GLN A 7 9.66 -2.43 -23.37
CA GLN A 7 9.32 -3.32 -22.25
C GLN A 7 9.66 -2.67 -20.91
N GLN A 8 10.87 -2.15 -20.74
CA GLN A 8 11.29 -1.47 -19.52
C GLN A 8 10.38 -0.28 -19.16
N ARG A 9 9.99 0.53 -20.16
CA ARG A 9 9.01 1.63 -19.95
C ARG A 9 7.61 1.13 -19.59
N ARG A 10 7.21 -0.06 -20.02
CA ARG A 10 5.93 -0.67 -19.62
C ARG A 10 6.00 -1.14 -18.17
N GLU A 11 7.06 -1.83 -17.78
CA GLU A 11 7.27 -2.29 -16.41
C GLU A 11 7.29 -1.13 -15.41
N ILE A 12 8.02 -0.05 -15.70
CA ILE A 12 8.03 1.16 -14.86
C ILE A 12 6.61 1.73 -14.67
N ARG A 13 5.81 1.78 -15.74
CA ARG A 13 4.43 2.28 -15.65
C ARG A 13 3.54 1.37 -14.82
N LEU A 14 3.73 0.05 -14.90
CA LEU A 14 2.97 -0.91 -14.10
C LEU A 14 3.33 -0.78 -12.61
N GLN A 15 4.62 -0.76 -12.28
CA GLN A 15 5.09 -0.58 -10.90
C GLN A 15 4.64 0.76 -10.29
N GLN A 16 4.68 1.83 -11.08
CA GLN A 16 4.19 3.14 -10.62
C GLN A 16 2.67 3.12 -10.37
N ARG A 17 1.90 2.44 -11.24
CA ARG A 17 0.45 2.28 -11.03
C ARG A 17 0.15 1.45 -9.80
N GLU A 18 0.88 0.36 -9.58
CA GLU A 18 0.79 -0.48 -8.39
C GLU A 18 1.02 0.36 -7.13
N SER A 19 2.13 1.10 -7.07
CA SER A 19 2.43 2.01 -5.95
C SER A 19 1.31 3.03 -5.70
N SER A 20 0.78 3.66 -6.75
CA SER A 20 -0.34 4.61 -6.60
C SER A 20 -1.64 3.96 -6.11
N TRP A 21 -1.92 2.71 -6.48
CA TRP A 21 -3.08 1.98 -5.97
C TRP A 21 -2.90 1.60 -4.50
N LEU A 22 -1.70 1.13 -4.12
CA LEU A 22 -1.39 0.81 -2.73
C LEU A 22 -1.46 2.04 -1.82
N GLN A 23 -0.97 3.20 -2.28
CA GLN A 23 -1.10 4.47 -1.54
C GLN A 23 -2.57 4.84 -1.29
N LYS A 24 -3.44 4.62 -2.28
CA LYS A 24 -4.89 4.86 -2.11
C LYS A 24 -5.52 3.86 -1.14
N ALA A 25 -5.09 2.60 -1.18
CA ALA A 25 -5.56 1.58 -0.24
C ALA A 25 -5.18 1.95 1.20
N LEU A 26 -3.90 2.31 1.43
CA LEU A 26 -3.42 2.77 2.73
C LEU A 26 -4.20 3.99 3.24
N PHE A 27 -4.43 4.98 2.38
CA PHE A 27 -5.25 6.14 2.76
C PHE A 27 -6.71 5.77 3.12
N ALA A 28 -7.31 4.84 2.38
CA ALA A 28 -8.67 4.38 2.66
C ALA A 28 -8.75 3.58 3.97
N LEU A 29 -7.72 2.78 4.29
CA LEU A 29 -7.61 2.06 5.56
C LEU A 29 -7.55 3.02 6.73
N GLY A 30 -6.64 4.00 6.73
CA GLY A 30 -6.57 5.01 7.80
C GLY A 30 -7.87 5.81 7.96
N LYS A 31 -8.60 6.09 6.87
CA LYS A 31 -9.94 6.71 6.97
C LYS A 31 -10.98 5.82 7.62
N ALA A 32 -10.89 4.51 7.42
CA ALA A 32 -11.78 3.55 8.04
C ALA A 32 -11.48 3.41 9.54
N GLU A 33 -10.20 3.43 9.94
CA GLU A 33 -9.77 3.47 11.34
C GLU A 33 -10.24 4.75 12.04
N ASP A 34 -9.95 5.92 11.47
CA ASP A 34 -10.44 7.23 11.96
C ASP A 34 -11.96 7.20 12.24
N THR A 35 -12.71 6.57 11.33
CA THR A 35 -14.18 6.48 11.44
C THR A 35 -14.60 5.50 12.52
N ARG A 36 -13.84 4.42 12.70
CA ARG A 36 -14.08 3.42 13.73
C ARG A 36 -13.83 3.97 15.13
N GLU A 37 -12.75 4.71 15.33
CA GLU A 37 -12.46 5.41 16.58
C GLU A 37 -13.58 6.38 16.93
N LYS A 38 -13.99 7.25 16.00
CA LYS A 38 -15.10 8.19 16.21
C LYS A 38 -16.43 7.50 16.52
N LEU A 39 -16.68 6.33 15.92
CA LEU A 39 -17.89 5.56 16.20
C LEU A 39 -17.86 5.00 17.63
N ALA A 40 -16.70 4.52 18.08
CA ALA A 40 -16.50 4.03 19.43
C ALA A 40 -16.64 5.16 20.47
N ASP A 41 -16.02 6.31 20.20
CA ASP A 41 -16.15 7.53 21.02
C ASP A 41 -17.62 7.96 21.16
N THR A 42 -18.38 7.94 20.05
CA THR A 42 -19.80 8.29 20.05
C THR A 42 -20.64 7.34 20.92
N ARG A 43 -20.19 6.10 21.07
CA ARG A 43 -20.86 5.07 21.89
C ARG A 43 -20.32 4.98 23.31
N ASN A 44 -19.26 5.72 23.66
CA ASN A 44 -18.46 5.51 24.86
C ASN A 44 -18.01 4.04 25.02
N GLU A 45 -17.60 3.44 23.91
CA GLU A 45 -17.09 2.07 23.83
C GLU A 45 -15.62 2.08 23.39
N GLU A 46 -14.91 0.97 23.58
CA GLU A 46 -13.58 0.80 22.99
C GLU A 46 -13.68 0.54 21.47
N PRO A 47 -12.74 1.07 20.66
CA PRO A 47 -12.69 0.79 19.24
C PRO A 47 -12.53 -0.71 18.97
N PHE A 48 -13.39 -1.24 18.09
CA PHE A 48 -13.30 -2.64 17.68
C PHE A 48 -11.97 -2.92 16.97
N SER A 49 -11.16 -3.80 17.54
CA SER A 49 -9.95 -4.30 16.87
C SER A 49 -10.35 -5.29 15.77
N TYR A 50 -9.81 -5.09 14.56
CA TYR A 50 -10.07 -5.96 13.42
C TYR A 50 -8.78 -6.68 13.04
N THR A 51 -8.83 -8.00 13.04
CA THR A 51 -7.76 -8.86 12.52
C THR A 51 -8.19 -9.50 11.21
N ILE A 52 -7.24 -9.66 10.30
CA ILE A 52 -7.44 -10.32 9.01
C ILE A 52 -6.84 -11.72 9.12
N PRO A 53 -7.63 -12.80 8.92
CA PRO A 53 -7.07 -14.14 8.85
C PRO A 53 -6.25 -14.27 7.56
N LEU A 54 -4.97 -14.58 7.70
CA LEU A 54 -4.07 -14.89 6.59
C LEU A 54 -3.36 -16.22 6.86
N ASP A 55 -3.78 -17.25 6.12
CA ASP A 55 -3.29 -18.62 6.24
C ASP A 55 -3.40 -19.12 7.70
N ASP A 56 -2.26 -19.31 8.37
CA ASP A 56 -2.16 -19.85 9.73
C ASP A 56 -2.02 -18.77 10.82
N ARG A 57 -2.17 -17.48 10.46
CA ARG A 57 -2.05 -16.38 11.42
C ARG A 57 -3.09 -15.28 11.23
N GLU A 58 -3.37 -14.57 12.30
CA GLU A 58 -4.12 -13.32 12.25
C GLU A 58 -3.14 -12.16 12.08
N ILE A 59 -3.46 -11.26 11.16
CA ILE A 59 -2.69 -10.04 10.91
C ILE A 59 -3.48 -8.86 11.44
N THR A 60 -2.84 -8.01 12.23
CA THR A 60 -3.46 -6.78 12.72
C THR A 60 -3.55 -5.74 11.61
N MET A 61 -4.40 -4.72 11.79
CA MET A 61 -4.44 -3.63 10.81
C MET A 61 -3.10 -2.89 10.73
N GLU A 62 -2.44 -2.65 11.87
CA GLU A 62 -1.11 -2.04 11.95
C GLU A 62 -0.06 -2.81 11.12
N GLU A 63 -0.01 -4.14 11.26
CA GLU A 63 0.90 -4.98 10.47
C GLU A 63 0.60 -4.90 8.96
N LEU A 64 -0.66 -4.77 8.58
CA LEU A 64 -1.05 -4.59 7.18
C LEU A 64 -0.62 -3.22 6.66
N GLU A 65 -0.80 -2.16 7.44
CA GLU A 65 -0.38 -0.80 7.08
C GLU A 65 1.13 -0.72 6.87
N ASP A 66 1.91 -1.27 7.80
CA ASP A 66 3.36 -1.35 7.71
C ASP A 66 3.82 -2.12 6.46
N ALA A 67 3.17 -3.25 6.16
CA ALA A 67 3.46 -4.05 4.97
C ALA A 67 3.15 -3.27 3.67
N LEU A 68 2.02 -2.56 3.63
CA LEU A 68 1.63 -1.73 2.50
C LEU A 68 2.60 -0.56 2.30
N GLN A 69 2.98 0.13 3.38
CA GLN A 69 3.94 1.23 3.33
C GLN A 69 5.30 0.76 2.82
N SER A 70 5.83 -0.33 3.40
CA SER A 70 7.10 -0.94 2.98
C SER A 70 7.09 -1.30 1.49
N ARG A 71 5.98 -1.85 0.99
CA ARG A 71 5.81 -2.18 -0.43
C ARG A 71 5.77 -0.95 -1.32
N ILE A 72 5.08 0.11 -0.91
CA ILE A 72 5.01 1.38 -1.64
C ILE A 72 6.40 1.98 -1.79
N GLU A 73 7.16 2.04 -0.70
CA GLU A 73 8.52 2.58 -0.68
C GLU A 73 9.45 1.81 -1.61
N TYR A 74 9.42 0.47 -1.52
CA TYR A 74 10.18 -0.41 -2.41
C TYR A 74 9.87 -0.16 -3.90
N LEU A 75 8.58 -0.07 -4.26
CA LEU A 75 8.18 0.18 -5.65
C LEU A 75 8.62 1.55 -6.13
N MET A 76 8.53 2.58 -5.28
CA MET A 76 8.97 3.92 -5.62
C MET A 76 10.48 3.98 -5.86
N GLU A 77 11.28 3.32 -5.03
CA GLU A 77 12.72 3.29 -5.22
C GLU A 77 13.10 2.50 -6.47
N THR A 78 12.49 1.33 -6.67
CA THR A 78 12.67 0.52 -7.89
C THR A 78 12.34 1.33 -9.15
N VAL A 79 11.26 2.12 -9.13
CA VAL A 79 10.88 3.00 -10.25
C VAL A 79 11.92 4.10 -10.47
N ARG A 80 12.48 4.69 -9.40
CA ARG A 80 13.54 5.71 -9.50
C ARG A 80 14.81 5.15 -10.13
N GLU A 81 15.28 4.00 -9.66
CA GLU A 81 16.46 3.32 -10.18
C GLU A 81 16.29 2.96 -11.66
N ARG A 82 15.15 2.35 -12.02
CA ARG A 82 14.84 1.98 -13.41
C ARG A 82 14.71 3.18 -14.35
N ARG A 83 14.28 4.34 -13.84
CA ARG A 83 14.27 5.59 -14.62
C ARG A 83 15.67 6.16 -14.82
N ARG A 84 16.57 6.04 -13.83
CA ARG A 84 17.97 6.46 -13.96
C ARG A 84 18.71 5.61 -14.99
N SER A 85 18.51 4.29 -15.01
CA SER A 85 19.16 3.39 -15.96
C SER A 85 18.65 3.49 -17.40
N LEU A 86 17.51 4.16 -17.63
CA LEU A 86 16.94 4.44 -18.95
C LEU A 86 17.37 5.78 -19.56
N ARG A 87 17.98 6.66 -18.76
CA ARG A 87 18.57 7.93 -19.23
C ARG A 87 19.91 7.66 -19.88
#